data_AF-M5BTH6-F1
#
_entry.id   AF-M5BTH6-F1
#
_cell.length_a   1.000
_cell.length_b   1.000
_cell.length_c   1.000
_cell.angle_alpha   90.00
_cell.angle_beta   90.00
_cell.angle_gamma   90.00
#
_symmetry.space_group_name_H-M   'P 1'
#
loop_
_entity.id
_entity.type
_entity.pdbx_description
1 polymer ?
#
loop_
_entity_poly.entity_id
_entity_poly.type
_entity_poly.pdbx_seq_one_letter_code
_entity_poly.pdbx_strand_id
1 'polypeptide(L)'
;MHAAVHLMMGGDMGTRCPAGTQGSIYCPSGNPTFSASEPMFHLHHANVDRLWWLWQEKNSINKYAFHGGSVQNRSSSDIYPNGQPPWLNKTDAVPSAGLWDVYTIEQTLDTRSWPWCYVYDQ
;
A
#
# COMPACT_ATOMS: atom_id res chain seq x y z
N MET A 1 -5.30 -6.06 -10.32
CA MET A 1 -5.91 -4.72 -10.48
C MET A 1 -4.93 -3.61 -10.13
N HIS A 2 -4.42 -3.53 -8.89
CA HIS A 2 -3.48 -2.48 -8.44
C HIS A 2 -2.34 -2.19 -9.42
N ALA A 3 -1.44 -3.15 -9.67
CA ALA A 3 -0.29 -2.94 -10.54
C ALA A 3 -0.66 -2.58 -11.99
N ALA A 4 -1.76 -3.14 -12.52
CA ALA A 4 -2.19 -2.86 -13.88
C ALA A 4 -2.60 -1.39 -14.06
N VAL A 5 -3.31 -0.80 -13.09
CA VAL A 5 -3.73 0.61 -13.17
C VAL A 5 -2.51 1.54 -13.14
N HIS A 6 -1.53 1.26 -12.29
CA HIS A 6 -0.26 2.00 -12.30
C HIS A 6 0.42 1.98 -13.69
N LEU A 7 0.54 0.79 -14.28
CA LEU A 7 1.23 0.62 -15.56
C LEU A 7 0.47 1.20 -16.75
N MET A 8 -0.88 1.14 -16.73
CA MET A 8 -1.72 1.72 -17.79
C MET A 8 -1.65 3.24 -17.82
N MET A 9 -1.62 3.90 -16.65
CA MET A 9 -1.47 5.35 -16.56
C MET A 9 -0.09 5.81 -17.06
N GLY A 10 0.95 5.02 -16.79
CA GLY A 10 2.31 5.35 -17.24
C GLY A 10 2.87 6.59 -16.52
N GLY A 11 3.87 7.23 -17.13
CA GLY A 11 4.54 8.39 -16.53
C GLY A 11 5.01 8.13 -15.09
N ASP A 12 4.82 9.11 -14.22
CA ASP A 12 5.16 9.04 -12.80
C ASP A 12 4.36 7.94 -12.09
N MET A 13 3.05 7.78 -12.40
CA MET A 13 2.19 6.73 -11.85
C MET A 13 2.67 5.31 -12.18
N GLY A 14 3.22 5.15 -13.38
CA GLY A 14 3.88 3.94 -13.87
C GLY A 14 5.33 3.81 -13.43
N THR A 15 5.79 4.71 -12.55
CA THR A 15 7.12 4.70 -11.91
C THR A 15 8.26 4.90 -12.91
N ARG A 16 7.97 5.59 -14.01
CA ARG A 16 8.99 5.92 -15.02
C ARG A 16 9.86 7.05 -14.49
N CYS A 17 11.17 6.83 -14.52
CA CYS A 17 12.13 7.87 -14.20
C CYS A 17 12.00 9.05 -15.18
N PRO A 18 12.22 10.30 -14.71
CA PRO A 18 12.47 11.42 -15.61
C PRO A 18 13.57 11.07 -16.62
N ALA A 19 13.43 11.58 -17.84
CA ALA A 19 14.34 11.26 -18.95
C ALA A 19 15.82 11.49 -18.53
N GLY A 20 16.66 10.48 -18.76
CA GLY A 20 18.09 10.53 -18.45
C GLY A 20 18.47 10.28 -16.98
N THR A 21 17.51 10.01 -16.08
CA THR A 21 17.79 9.79 -14.65
C THR A 21 17.78 8.32 -14.22
N GLN A 22 17.43 7.40 -15.13
CA GLN A 22 17.39 5.96 -14.90
C GLN A 22 18.74 5.43 -14.41
N GLY A 23 18.74 4.72 -13.27
CA GLY A 23 19.96 4.13 -12.69
C GLY A 23 20.80 5.10 -11.86
N SER A 24 20.36 6.35 -11.70
CA SER A 24 20.93 7.26 -10.71
C SER A 24 20.56 6.83 -9.28
N ILE A 25 21.25 7.38 -8.28
CA ILE A 25 20.90 7.19 -6.86
C ILE A 25 19.48 7.67 -6.54
N TYR A 26 18.97 8.61 -7.34
CA TYR A 26 17.64 9.18 -7.17
C TYR A 26 16.57 8.31 -7.82
N CYS A 27 16.89 7.60 -8.91
CA CYS A 27 15.97 6.71 -9.62
C CYS A 27 16.57 5.31 -9.86
N PRO A 28 16.79 4.52 -8.79
CA PRO A 28 17.27 3.16 -8.92
C PRO A 28 16.22 2.31 -9.65
N SER A 29 16.67 1.49 -10.60
CA SER A 29 15.78 0.68 -11.42
C SER A 29 14.94 -0.30 -10.59
N GLY A 30 13.63 -0.35 -10.85
CA GLY A 30 12.76 -1.43 -10.37
C GLY A 30 12.00 -1.17 -9.06
N ASN A 31 12.07 0.02 -8.49
CA ASN A 31 11.31 0.39 -7.29
C ASN A 31 10.19 1.40 -7.64
N PRO A 32 8.93 1.20 -7.20
CA PRO A 32 7.83 2.13 -7.49
C PRO A 32 7.91 3.43 -6.66
N THR A 33 8.99 4.19 -6.81
CA THR A 33 9.31 5.29 -5.90
C THR A 33 8.57 6.59 -6.22
N PHE A 34 8.11 6.76 -7.47
CA PHE A 34 7.58 8.04 -7.97
C PHE A 34 6.06 8.08 -8.15
N SER A 35 5.37 6.95 -7.98
CA SER A 35 3.93 6.86 -8.29
C SER A 35 3.10 7.88 -7.53
N ALA A 36 3.43 8.15 -6.26
CA ALA A 36 2.75 9.14 -5.44
C ALA A 36 2.92 10.60 -5.90
N SER A 37 3.84 10.87 -6.84
CA SER A 37 4.02 12.21 -7.44
C SER A 37 2.93 12.54 -8.46
N GLU A 38 2.26 11.52 -9.02
CA GLU A 38 1.12 11.71 -9.92
C GLU A 38 -0.17 11.91 -9.10
N PRO A 39 -0.92 13.02 -9.26
CA PRO A 39 -2.14 13.27 -8.49
C PRO A 39 -3.17 12.13 -8.51
N MET A 40 -3.31 11.45 -9.65
CA MET A 40 -4.23 10.30 -9.79
C MET A 40 -3.90 9.11 -8.88
N PHE A 41 -2.68 9.05 -8.32
CA PHE A 41 -2.28 8.06 -7.31
C PHE A 41 -3.24 8.00 -6.13
N HIS A 42 -3.60 9.17 -5.59
CA HIS A 42 -4.41 9.26 -4.38
C HIS A 42 -5.84 8.80 -4.64
N LEU A 43 -6.41 9.14 -5.81
CA LEU A 43 -7.72 8.65 -6.22
C LEU A 43 -7.70 7.14 -6.49
N HIS A 44 -6.63 6.62 -7.09
CA HIS A 44 -6.43 5.19 -7.26
C HIS A 44 -6.42 4.46 -5.91
N HIS A 45 -5.61 4.94 -4.96
CA HIS A 45 -5.46 4.32 -3.65
C HIS A 45 -6.69 4.50 -2.75
N ALA A 46 -7.45 5.60 -2.89
CA ALA A 46 -8.76 5.73 -2.25
C ALA A 46 -9.72 4.63 -2.70
N ASN A 47 -9.71 4.26 -3.98
CA ASN A 47 -10.53 3.15 -4.46
C ASN A 47 -9.98 1.77 -4.06
N VAL A 48 -8.65 1.62 -3.96
CA VAL A 48 -8.04 0.38 -3.41
C VAL A 48 -8.46 0.19 -1.96
N ASP A 49 -8.40 1.24 -1.16
CA ASP A 49 -8.85 1.23 0.24
C ASP A 49 -10.36 0.97 0.34
N ARG A 50 -11.20 1.58 -0.52
CA ARG A 50 -12.63 1.26 -0.61
C ARG A 50 -12.89 -0.22 -0.88
N LEU A 51 -12.14 -0.83 -1.80
CA LEU A 51 -12.30 -2.26 -2.10
C LEU A 51 -11.90 -3.14 -0.90
N TRP A 52 -10.88 -2.73 -0.16
CA TRP A 52 -10.48 -3.40 1.07
C TRP A 52 -11.54 -3.24 2.17
N TRP A 53 -12.07 -2.03 2.37
CA TRP A 53 -13.18 -1.74 3.26
C TRP A 53 -14.41 -2.59 2.92
N LEU A 54 -14.82 -2.65 1.66
CA LEU A 54 -15.92 -3.51 1.21
C LEU A 54 -15.67 -4.99 1.52
N TRP A 55 -14.43 -5.46 1.36
CA TRP A 55 -14.06 -6.83 1.72
C TRP A 55 -14.15 -7.08 3.23
N GLN A 56 -13.72 -6.13 4.05
CA GLN A 56 -13.84 -6.21 5.51
C GLN A 56 -15.31 -6.23 5.96
N GLU A 57 -16.17 -5.40 5.37
CA GLU A 57 -17.58 -5.33 5.76
C GLU A 57 -18.40 -6.55 5.31
N LYS A 58 -17.88 -7.37 4.38
CA LYS A 58 -18.56 -8.61 3.96
C LYS A 58 -18.63 -9.68 5.05
N ASN A 59 -17.70 -9.70 6.01
CA ASN A 59 -17.68 -10.71 7.08
C ASN A 59 -16.83 -10.22 8.27
N SER A 60 -17.31 -10.46 9.50
CA SER A 60 -16.56 -10.10 10.72
C SER A 60 -15.20 -10.79 10.84
N ILE A 61 -15.00 -11.97 10.24
CA ILE A 61 -13.69 -12.65 10.20
C ILE A 61 -12.69 -11.89 9.32
N ASN A 62 -13.17 -11.17 8.30
CA ASN A 62 -12.31 -10.33 7.46
C ASN A 62 -11.89 -9.06 8.22
N LYS A 63 -12.77 -8.56 9.09
CA LYS A 63 -12.48 -7.42 9.96
C LYS A 63 -11.29 -7.77 10.84
N TYR A 64 -10.23 -6.96 10.75
CA TYR A 64 -8.96 -7.18 11.43
C TYR A 64 -8.15 -8.42 10.97
N ALA A 65 -8.45 -9.07 9.86
CA ALA A 65 -7.56 -10.11 9.34
C ALA A 65 -6.22 -9.52 8.89
N PHE A 66 -5.11 -10.10 9.33
CA PHE A 66 -3.75 -9.66 8.99
C PHE A 66 -2.80 -10.85 8.92
N HIS A 67 -1.98 -10.90 7.87
CA HIS A 67 -0.86 -11.83 7.75
C HIS A 67 0.12 -11.29 6.69
N GLY A 68 1.38 -11.11 7.07
CA GLY A 68 2.41 -10.64 6.16
C GLY A 68 3.76 -10.48 6.84
N GLY A 69 4.80 -10.42 6.03
CA GLY A 69 6.16 -10.17 6.47
C GLY A 69 6.67 -8.80 6.04
N SER A 70 7.70 -8.31 6.72
CA SER A 70 8.26 -6.97 6.51
C SER A 70 9.11 -6.83 5.24
N VAL A 71 9.44 -7.94 4.57
CA VAL A 71 10.31 -7.94 3.39
C VAL A 71 9.49 -8.16 2.12
N GLN A 72 9.47 -7.18 1.21
CA GLN A 72 8.91 -7.38 -0.13
C GLN A 72 9.95 -8.06 -1.03
N ASN A 73 9.65 -9.30 -1.45
CA ASN A 73 10.42 -10.01 -2.46
C ASN A 73 9.51 -10.43 -3.63
N ARG A 74 9.60 -9.69 -4.73
CA ARG A 74 8.75 -9.91 -5.91
C ARG A 74 9.12 -11.18 -6.69
N SER A 75 10.30 -11.75 -6.47
CA SER A 75 10.75 -12.97 -7.13
C SER A 75 10.20 -14.25 -6.48
N SER A 76 9.50 -14.15 -5.35
CA SER A 76 8.93 -15.29 -4.62
C SER A 76 7.51 -15.01 -4.14
N SER A 77 6.72 -14.28 -4.95
CA SER A 77 5.35 -13.90 -4.61
C SER A 77 4.38 -15.09 -4.57
N ASP A 78 4.72 -16.19 -5.23
CA ASP A 78 4.00 -17.47 -5.18
C ASP A 78 4.10 -18.14 -3.80
N ILE A 79 5.25 -17.99 -3.14
CA ILE A 79 5.50 -18.53 -1.79
C ILE A 79 5.09 -17.52 -0.71
N TYR A 80 5.37 -16.24 -0.93
CA TYR A 80 5.20 -15.15 0.03
C TYR A 80 4.37 -14.00 -0.56
N PRO A 81 3.07 -14.21 -0.85
CA PRO A 81 2.24 -13.22 -1.54
C PRO A 81 2.06 -11.92 -0.74
N ASN A 82 2.18 -11.99 0.59
CA ASN A 82 1.99 -10.86 1.50
C ASN A 82 3.30 -10.45 2.22
N GLY A 83 4.45 -10.76 1.63
CA GLY A 83 5.77 -10.44 2.19
C GLY A 83 6.44 -11.61 2.92
N GLN A 84 7.76 -11.56 2.93
CA GLN A 84 8.68 -12.52 3.54
C GLN A 84 9.03 -12.13 4.98
N PRO A 85 9.45 -13.11 5.81
CA PRO A 85 9.95 -12.84 7.15
C PRO A 85 11.02 -11.72 7.17
N PRO A 86 11.14 -10.95 8.27
CA PRO A 86 10.45 -11.13 9.56
C PRO A 86 8.92 -10.96 9.51
N TRP A 87 8.20 -11.90 10.14
CA TRP A 87 6.74 -11.86 10.23
C TRP A 87 6.29 -10.73 11.14
N LEU A 88 5.27 -9.99 10.70
CA LEU A 88 4.70 -8.89 11.45
C LEU A 88 3.49 -9.33 12.28
N ASN A 89 3.24 -8.61 13.36
CA ASN A 89 2.07 -8.72 14.22
C ASN A 89 1.25 -7.43 14.14
N LYS A 90 -0.02 -7.51 14.53
CA LYS A 90 -0.92 -6.35 14.54
C LYS A 90 -0.46 -5.20 15.43
N THR A 91 0.38 -5.50 16.44
CA THR A 91 0.97 -4.52 17.35
C THR A 91 2.16 -3.78 16.76
N ASP A 92 2.71 -4.24 15.62
CA ASP A 92 3.85 -3.59 15.00
C ASP A 92 3.44 -2.25 14.39
N ALA A 93 4.38 -1.30 14.42
CA ALA A 93 4.19 0.04 13.92
C ALA A 93 4.13 0.07 12.39
N VAL A 94 3.19 0.84 11.84
CA VAL A 94 3.18 1.20 10.42
C VAL A 94 4.25 2.30 10.21
N PRO A 95 5.20 2.11 9.29
CA PRO A 95 6.20 3.13 9.00
C PRO A 95 5.55 4.44 8.53
N SER A 96 5.75 5.53 9.26
CA SER A 96 5.21 6.85 8.88
C SER A 96 6.24 7.74 8.17
N ALA A 97 7.53 7.43 8.29
CA ALA A 97 8.63 8.28 7.81
C ALA A 97 8.52 9.76 8.25
N GLY A 98 7.83 10.03 9.37
CA GLY A 98 7.60 11.38 9.89
C GLY A 98 6.47 12.16 9.21
N LEU A 99 5.71 11.54 8.29
CA LEU A 99 4.60 12.19 7.60
C LEU A 99 3.31 12.27 8.44
N TRP A 100 3.17 11.35 9.40
CA TRP A 100 2.05 11.28 10.35
C TRP A 100 2.50 10.60 11.66
N ASP A 101 1.64 10.68 12.68
CA ASP A 101 1.83 9.95 13.94
C ASP A 101 1.97 8.45 13.71
N VAL A 102 2.79 7.79 14.51
CA VAL A 102 3.00 6.34 14.38
C VAL A 102 1.82 5.60 14.99
N TYR A 103 1.14 4.79 14.18
CA TYR A 103 0.07 3.89 14.60
C TYR A 103 0.48 2.44 14.42
N THR A 104 -0.12 1.53 15.20
CA THR A 104 0.03 0.09 14.98
C THR A 104 -0.79 -0.36 13.78
N ILE A 105 -0.43 -1.51 13.20
CA ILE A 105 -1.22 -2.13 12.13
C ILE A 105 -2.69 -2.25 12.56
N GLU A 106 -2.97 -2.75 13.77
CA GLU A 106 -4.34 -2.92 14.28
C GLU A 106 -5.17 -1.65 14.24
N GLN A 107 -4.59 -0.53 14.66
CA GLN A 107 -5.26 0.77 14.70
C GLN A 107 -5.67 1.24 13.30
N THR A 108 -5.01 0.74 12.25
CA THR A 108 -5.31 1.13 10.87
C THR A 108 -6.39 0.28 10.19
N LEU A 109 -6.85 -0.82 10.81
CA LEU A 109 -7.71 -1.83 10.16
C LEU A 109 -9.21 -1.47 10.15
N ASP A 110 -9.65 -0.40 10.80
CA ASP A 110 -11.06 0.03 10.80
C ASP A 110 -11.19 1.54 10.60
N THR A 111 -11.78 1.94 9.47
CA THR A 111 -11.94 3.35 9.07
C THR A 111 -12.86 4.15 10.00
N ARG A 112 -13.64 3.46 10.85
CA ARG A 112 -14.56 4.05 11.83
C ARG A 112 -14.00 4.11 13.25
N SER A 113 -12.79 3.59 13.45
CA SER A 113 -12.11 3.56 14.73
C SER A 113 -10.91 4.51 14.71
N TRP A 114 -10.59 5.12 15.85
CA TRP A 114 -9.41 5.98 15.99
C TRP A 114 -8.15 5.27 15.46
N PRO A 115 -7.31 5.93 14.64
CA PRO A 115 -7.27 7.37 14.35
C PRO A 115 -8.17 7.85 13.20
N TRP A 116 -8.94 6.95 12.61
CA TRP A 116 -9.79 7.25 11.47
C TRP A 116 -11.24 7.57 11.90
N CYS A 117 -11.95 8.27 11.02
CA CYS A 117 -13.37 8.57 11.20
C CYS A 117 -14.02 8.83 9.83
N TYR A 118 -13.94 7.85 8.93
CA TYR A 118 -14.52 7.96 7.59
C TYR A 118 -15.19 6.66 7.12
N VAL A 119 -16.06 6.81 6.13
CA VAL A 119 -16.73 5.73 5.40
C VAL A 119 -16.69 6.04 3.91
N TYR A 120 -16.87 5.01 3.08
CA TYR A 120 -17.10 5.18 1.65
C TYR A 120 -18.58 5.14 1.34
N ASP A 121 -19.01 6.00 0.42
CA ASP A 121 -20.37 5.94 -0.12
C ASP A 121 -20.62 4.60 -0.84
N GLN A 122 -21.87 4.16 -0.74
CA GLN A 122 -22.34 2.90 -1.33
C GLN A 122 -22.48 3.02 -2.85
#